data_AF-A0A530QP63-F1
#
_entry.id   AF-A0A530QP63-F1
#
_cell.length_a   1.000
_cell.length_b   1.000
_cell.length_c   1.000
_cell.angle_alpha   90.00
_cell.angle_beta   90.00
_cell.angle_gamma   90.00
#
_symmetry.space_group_name_H-M   'P 1'
#
loop_
_entity.id
_entity.type
_entity.pdbx_description
1 polymer ?
#
loop_
_entity_poly.entity_id
_entity_poly.type
_entity_poly.pdbx_seq_one_letter_code
_entity_poly.pdbx_strand_id
1 'polypeptide(L)'
;WMSGDPSVMIMPGSVAVSSPRVEPELLHYLDVSWQSIIAGDVDGTTSTPYKIDQSAPNLNRYSATRRVARAIFMGTAPTHQQQNTGLDDKQINLGVVQPGERPAIFGDALRRLTNQAKFMHADLGRYWYSMSASLNRIAADKAAQIEAALVDVRIDAELGKYVNGLADRGHFDAVQVAPASSAEVPDEAGGVRAVVLGIAHPHNGR
;
A
#
# COMPACT_ATOMS: atom_id res chain seq x y z
N TRP A 1 17.16 9.74 -20.62
CA TRP A 1 18.05 10.86 -21.06
C TRP A 1 18.06 12.03 -20.08
N MET A 2 16.97 12.78 -19.87
CA MET A 2 16.91 13.73 -18.74
C MET A 2 16.76 12.96 -17.42
N SER A 3 17.42 13.43 -16.35
CA SER A 3 17.43 12.82 -15.00
C SER A 3 17.98 11.40 -14.91
N GLY A 4 18.87 11.00 -15.83
CA GLY A 4 19.57 9.71 -15.77
C GLY A 4 18.72 8.50 -16.18
N ASP A 5 17.60 8.69 -16.88
CA ASP A 5 16.77 7.57 -17.36
C ASP A 5 17.56 6.68 -18.35
N PRO A 6 17.86 5.40 -17.99
CA PRO A 6 18.66 4.47 -18.78
C PRO A 6 17.81 3.70 -19.81
N SER A 7 16.57 4.14 -20.06
CA SER A 7 15.64 3.46 -20.95
C SER A 7 16.19 3.28 -22.37
N VAL A 8 16.04 2.08 -22.91
CA VAL A 8 16.45 1.72 -24.28
C VAL A 8 15.34 1.95 -25.31
N MET A 9 14.11 2.22 -24.87
CA MET A 9 12.94 2.48 -25.71
C MET A 9 12.14 3.65 -25.16
N ILE A 10 11.49 4.41 -26.06
CA ILE A 10 10.49 5.41 -25.68
C ILE A 10 9.16 4.69 -25.50
N MET A 11 8.64 4.71 -24.28
CA MET A 11 7.37 4.09 -23.91
C MET A 11 6.55 5.06 -23.03
N PRO A 12 5.24 4.82 -22.82
CA PRO A 12 4.45 5.64 -21.91
C PRO A 12 5.09 5.80 -20.53
N GLY A 13 5.70 4.73 -19.99
CA GLY A 13 6.39 4.78 -18.69
C GLY A 13 7.68 5.62 -18.67
N SER A 14 8.30 5.90 -19.82
CA SER A 14 9.55 6.69 -19.89
C SER A 14 9.30 8.20 -19.96
N VAL A 15 8.06 8.64 -20.18
CA VAL A 15 7.73 10.07 -20.25
C VAL A 15 7.87 10.70 -18.87
N ALA A 16 8.75 11.71 -18.74
CA ALA A 16 8.94 12.44 -17.49
C ALA A 16 7.79 13.43 -17.27
N VAL A 17 6.66 12.94 -16.79
CA VAL A 17 5.40 13.69 -16.64
C VAL A 17 5.59 14.93 -15.76
N SER A 18 6.39 14.85 -14.69
CA SER A 18 6.65 16.00 -13.81
C SER A 18 7.72 16.98 -14.34
N SER A 19 8.14 16.83 -15.60
CA SER A 19 9.10 17.75 -16.20
C SER A 19 8.43 19.11 -16.45
N PRO A 20 9.11 20.25 -16.18
CA PRO A 20 8.59 21.58 -16.49
C PRO A 20 8.25 21.81 -17.96
N ARG A 21 8.70 20.92 -18.85
CA ARG A 21 8.39 20.96 -20.30
C ARG A 21 7.22 20.07 -20.70
N VAL A 22 6.85 19.09 -19.88
CA VAL A 22 5.86 18.06 -20.21
C VAL A 22 4.56 18.29 -19.45
N GLU A 23 4.65 18.60 -18.15
CA GLU A 23 3.48 18.83 -17.31
C GLU A 23 2.55 19.92 -17.87
N PRO A 24 3.05 21.12 -18.27
CA PRO A 24 2.16 22.17 -18.77
C PRO A 24 1.43 21.77 -20.07
N GLU A 25 2.10 21.01 -20.94
CA GLU A 25 1.50 20.52 -22.19
C GLU A 25 0.40 19.49 -21.93
N LEU A 26 0.58 18.61 -20.94
CA LEU A 26 -0.46 17.66 -20.54
C LEU A 26 -1.66 18.36 -19.91
N LEU A 27 -1.42 19.36 -19.06
CA LEU A 27 -2.45 20.17 -18.42
C LEU A 27 -3.19 21.10 -19.39
N HIS A 28 -2.73 21.25 -20.65
CA HIS A 28 -3.52 21.92 -21.68
C HIS A 28 -4.77 21.11 -22.07
N TYR A 29 -4.69 19.78 -21.96
CA TYR A 29 -5.76 18.85 -22.33
C TYR A 29 -6.46 18.20 -21.13
N LEU A 30 -5.91 18.38 -19.94
CA LEU A 30 -6.41 17.82 -18.69
C LEU A 30 -6.85 18.93 -17.73
N ASP A 31 -7.80 18.62 -16.86
CA ASP A 31 -8.21 19.53 -15.79
C ASP A 31 -7.01 19.91 -14.88
N VAL A 32 -6.96 21.16 -14.42
CA VAL A 32 -5.86 21.66 -13.57
C VAL A 32 -5.70 20.89 -12.26
N SER A 33 -6.76 20.26 -11.75
CA SER A 33 -6.72 19.42 -10.55
C SER A 33 -5.75 18.23 -10.68
N TRP A 34 -5.47 17.78 -11.91
CA TRP A 34 -4.47 16.74 -12.20
C TRP A 34 -3.07 17.14 -11.78
N GLN A 35 -2.74 18.43 -11.67
CA GLN A 35 -1.43 18.88 -11.25
C GLN A 35 -1.02 18.31 -9.88
N SER A 36 -1.93 18.37 -8.91
CA SER A 36 -1.68 17.84 -7.56
C SER A 36 -1.52 16.31 -7.54
N ILE A 37 -2.26 15.61 -8.42
CA ILE A 37 -2.21 14.16 -8.56
C ILE A 37 -0.90 13.75 -9.22
N ILE A 38 -0.45 14.50 -10.24
CA ILE A 38 0.82 14.27 -10.91
C ILE A 38 1.95 14.33 -9.90
N ALA A 39 2.09 15.46 -9.19
CA ALA A 39 3.16 15.68 -8.22
C ALA A 39 3.12 14.70 -7.04
N GLY A 40 1.93 14.28 -6.62
CA GLY A 40 1.72 13.40 -5.48
C GLY A 40 1.90 11.92 -5.80
N ASP A 41 1.26 11.42 -6.86
CA ASP A 41 1.10 9.99 -7.10
C ASP A 41 1.61 9.51 -8.45
N VAL A 42 1.89 10.38 -9.43
CA VAL A 42 2.36 9.96 -10.75
C VAL A 42 3.88 10.07 -10.88
N ASP A 43 4.43 11.26 -10.64
CA ASP A 43 5.84 11.55 -10.90
C ASP A 43 6.32 12.75 -10.08
N GLY A 44 7.64 12.82 -9.86
CA GLY A 44 8.28 13.87 -9.05
C GLY A 44 9.09 13.32 -7.89
N THR A 45 9.98 14.13 -7.33
CA THR A 45 10.96 13.72 -6.30
C THR A 45 10.35 13.45 -4.93
N THR A 46 9.14 13.94 -4.67
CA THR A 46 8.40 13.71 -3.43
C THR A 46 7.21 12.77 -3.60
N SER A 47 7.01 12.27 -4.82
CA SER A 47 5.86 11.45 -5.20
C SER A 47 5.88 10.08 -4.49
N THR A 48 4.70 9.50 -4.29
CA THR A 48 4.51 8.14 -3.80
C THR A 48 5.33 7.11 -4.59
N PRO A 49 5.27 7.05 -5.94
CA PRO A 49 6.08 6.09 -6.70
C PRO A 49 7.59 6.28 -6.52
N TYR A 50 8.07 7.52 -6.37
CA TYR A 50 9.48 7.78 -6.07
C TYR A 50 9.89 7.21 -4.71
N LYS A 51 9.07 7.42 -3.67
CA LYS A 51 9.33 6.88 -2.32
C LYS A 51 9.33 5.35 -2.31
N ILE A 52 8.41 4.72 -3.04
CA ILE A 52 8.36 3.25 -3.18
C ILE A 52 9.64 2.74 -3.84
N ASP A 53 10.06 3.35 -4.95
CA ASP A 53 11.32 3.00 -5.61
C ASP A 53 12.51 3.12 -4.63
N GLN A 54 12.64 4.23 -3.90
CA GLN A 54 13.72 4.44 -2.92
C GLN A 54 13.72 3.41 -1.78
N SER A 55 12.55 2.92 -1.36
CA SER A 55 12.43 1.94 -0.28
C SER A 55 12.89 0.52 -0.67
N ALA A 56 13.05 0.24 -1.97
CA ALA A 56 13.30 -1.10 -2.49
C ALA A 56 14.37 -1.06 -3.60
N PRO A 57 15.62 -1.48 -3.34
CA PRO A 57 16.72 -1.37 -4.30
C PRO A 57 16.45 -2.02 -5.67
N ASN A 58 15.72 -3.13 -5.69
CA ASN A 58 15.31 -3.84 -6.91
C ASN A 58 14.34 -3.04 -7.77
N LEU A 59 13.45 -2.24 -7.17
CA LEU A 59 12.54 -1.34 -7.89
C LEU A 59 13.28 -0.08 -8.35
N ASN A 60 14.09 0.50 -7.45
CA ASN A 60 14.86 1.72 -7.71
C ASN A 60 15.75 1.60 -8.95
N ARG A 61 16.41 0.44 -9.12
CA ARG A 61 17.29 0.16 -10.26
C ARG A 61 16.64 0.47 -11.61
N TYR A 62 15.35 0.22 -11.73
CA TYR A 62 14.59 0.43 -12.98
C TYR A 62 13.65 1.63 -12.91
N SER A 63 13.57 2.31 -11.76
CA SER A 63 12.49 3.26 -11.47
C SER A 63 11.11 2.64 -11.74
N ALA A 64 10.96 1.38 -11.32
CA ALA A 64 9.85 0.52 -11.75
C ALA A 64 8.50 1.14 -11.39
N THR A 65 8.35 1.65 -10.16
CA THR A 65 7.09 2.22 -9.70
C THR A 65 6.76 3.52 -10.40
N ARG A 66 7.75 4.38 -10.67
CA ARG A 66 7.53 5.60 -11.47
C ARG A 66 7.11 5.28 -12.90
N ARG A 67 7.74 4.30 -13.56
CA ARG A 67 7.35 3.88 -14.91
C ARG A 67 5.92 3.35 -14.95
N VAL A 68 5.54 2.52 -13.99
CA VAL A 68 4.16 2.01 -13.84
C VAL A 68 3.18 3.16 -13.64
N ALA A 69 3.47 4.08 -12.72
CA ALA A 69 2.60 5.22 -12.45
C ALA A 69 2.38 6.10 -13.69
N ARG A 70 3.46 6.44 -14.41
CA ARG A 70 3.40 7.23 -15.65
C ARG A 70 2.60 6.53 -16.75
N ALA A 71 2.83 5.23 -16.96
CA ALA A 71 2.12 4.47 -17.99
C ALA A 71 0.61 4.41 -17.72
N ILE A 72 0.21 4.15 -16.48
CA ILE A 72 -1.22 4.15 -16.10
C ILE A 72 -1.81 5.54 -16.27
N PHE A 73 -1.13 6.58 -15.78
CA PHE A 73 -1.58 7.96 -15.93
C PHE A 73 -1.81 8.33 -17.40
N MET A 74 -0.83 8.09 -18.26
CA MET A 74 -0.97 8.36 -19.70
C MET A 74 -2.10 7.57 -20.35
N GLY A 75 -2.34 6.34 -19.91
CA GLY A 75 -3.39 5.49 -20.46
C GLY A 75 -4.80 5.78 -19.92
N THR A 76 -4.94 6.43 -18.77
CA THR A 76 -6.25 6.54 -18.09
C THR A 76 -6.71 7.96 -17.77
N ALA A 77 -5.79 8.92 -17.57
CA ALA A 77 -6.18 10.29 -17.24
C ALA A 77 -7.01 10.98 -18.34
N PRO A 78 -6.68 10.84 -19.64
CA PRO A 78 -7.50 11.40 -20.72
C PRO A 78 -8.92 10.82 -20.79
N THR A 79 -9.11 9.60 -20.27
CA THR A 79 -10.39 8.88 -20.31
C THR A 79 -11.16 8.93 -19.00
N HIS A 80 -10.80 9.79 -18.04
CA HIS A 80 -11.34 9.73 -16.66
C HIS A 80 -12.88 9.87 -16.55
N GLN A 81 -13.55 10.42 -17.56
CA GLN A 81 -15.01 10.58 -17.61
C GLN A 81 -15.73 9.39 -18.26
N GLN A 82 -15.01 8.45 -18.87
CA GLN A 82 -15.59 7.32 -19.59
C GLN A 82 -15.97 6.18 -18.63
N GLN A 83 -16.91 5.33 -19.05
CA GLN A 83 -17.17 4.05 -18.37
C GLN A 83 -16.08 3.03 -18.78
N ASN A 84 -15.65 2.18 -17.85
CA ASN A 84 -14.59 1.16 -18.00
C ASN A 84 -13.16 1.73 -18.11
N THR A 85 -12.82 2.72 -17.28
CA THR A 85 -11.45 3.22 -17.15
C THR A 85 -10.50 2.12 -16.66
N GLY A 86 -9.31 2.08 -17.25
CA GLY A 86 -8.19 1.32 -16.70
C GLY A 86 -7.38 0.55 -17.69
N LEU A 87 -6.24 0.06 -17.21
CA LEU A 87 -5.34 -0.83 -17.92
C LEU A 87 -5.25 -2.14 -17.14
N ASP A 88 -5.11 -3.26 -17.86
CA ASP A 88 -4.73 -4.52 -17.23
C ASP A 88 -3.21 -4.67 -17.10
N ASP A 89 -2.76 -5.70 -16.38
CA ASP A 89 -1.33 -5.97 -16.17
C ASP A 89 -0.55 -6.11 -17.48
N LYS A 90 -1.17 -6.64 -18.55
CA LYS A 90 -0.50 -6.86 -19.83
C LYS A 90 -0.27 -5.53 -20.54
N GLN A 91 -1.29 -4.67 -20.58
CA GLN A 91 -1.21 -3.32 -21.13
C GLN A 91 -0.19 -2.47 -20.38
N ILE A 92 -0.16 -2.57 -19.05
CA ILE A 92 0.83 -1.87 -18.23
C ILE A 92 2.23 -2.36 -18.55
N ASN A 93 2.45 -3.69 -18.57
CA ASN A 93 3.76 -4.27 -18.88
C ASN A 93 4.27 -3.86 -20.27
N LEU A 94 3.40 -3.82 -21.28
CA LEU A 94 3.74 -3.33 -22.63
C LEU A 94 4.19 -1.87 -22.64
N GLY A 95 3.76 -1.06 -21.67
CA GLY A 95 4.13 0.35 -21.55
C GLY A 95 5.36 0.63 -20.69
N VAL A 96 5.95 -0.38 -20.03
CA VAL A 96 7.02 -0.18 -19.03
C VAL A 96 8.20 -1.15 -19.11
N VAL A 97 7.98 -2.39 -19.54
CA VAL A 97 9.02 -3.44 -19.52
C VAL A 97 9.92 -3.33 -20.74
N GLN A 98 11.22 -3.33 -20.52
CA GLN A 98 12.23 -3.29 -21.57
C GLN A 98 12.98 -4.63 -21.70
N PRO A 99 13.65 -4.89 -22.84
CA PRO A 99 14.51 -6.06 -23.00
C PRO A 99 15.52 -6.20 -21.86
N GLY A 100 15.60 -7.40 -21.28
CA GLY A 100 16.49 -7.72 -20.15
C GLY A 100 15.90 -7.39 -18.77
N GLU A 101 14.74 -6.74 -18.69
CA GLU A 101 14.03 -6.51 -17.44
C GLU A 101 13.04 -7.64 -17.15
N ARG A 102 12.79 -7.94 -15.87
CA ARG A 102 11.88 -9.00 -15.44
C ARG A 102 10.47 -8.42 -15.18
N PRO A 103 9.41 -8.86 -15.88
CA PRO A 103 8.05 -8.34 -15.68
C PRO A 103 7.56 -8.40 -14.23
N ALA A 104 7.96 -9.42 -13.47
CA ALA A 104 7.59 -9.58 -12.07
C ALA A 104 7.96 -8.39 -11.17
N ILE A 105 9.02 -7.63 -11.52
CA ILE A 105 9.44 -6.43 -10.78
C ILE A 105 8.37 -5.34 -10.91
N PHE A 106 7.79 -5.18 -12.10
CA PHE A 106 6.75 -4.19 -12.36
C PHE A 106 5.41 -4.61 -11.76
N GLY A 107 5.14 -5.92 -11.65
CA GLY A 107 4.01 -6.45 -10.88
C GLY A 107 4.09 -6.10 -9.38
N ASP A 108 5.26 -6.27 -8.75
CA ASP A 108 5.44 -5.86 -7.34
C ASP A 108 5.34 -4.32 -7.20
N ALA A 109 5.90 -3.57 -8.15
CA ALA A 109 5.78 -2.12 -8.18
C ALA A 109 4.32 -1.66 -8.27
N LEU A 110 3.52 -2.27 -9.17
CA LEU A 110 2.10 -2.00 -9.33
C LEU A 110 1.33 -2.27 -8.05
N ARG A 111 1.52 -3.45 -7.45
CA ARG A 111 0.88 -3.84 -6.19
C ARG A 111 1.16 -2.83 -5.07
N ARG A 112 2.43 -2.42 -4.91
CA ARG A 112 2.83 -1.42 -3.91
C ARG A 112 2.20 -0.06 -4.19
N LEU A 113 2.17 0.36 -5.46
CA LEU A 113 1.57 1.62 -5.87
C LEU A 113 0.07 1.65 -5.57
N THR A 114 -0.67 0.61 -5.96
CA THR A 114 -2.11 0.49 -5.68
C THR A 114 -2.44 0.57 -4.19
N ASN A 115 -1.56 0.07 -3.34
CA ASN A 115 -1.76 0.11 -1.89
C ASN A 115 -1.42 1.46 -1.24
N GLN A 116 -0.58 2.29 -1.87
CA GLN A 116 -0.04 3.50 -1.25
C GLN A 116 -0.49 4.81 -1.92
N ALA A 117 -0.74 4.80 -3.23
CA ALA A 117 -1.18 5.98 -3.96
C ALA A 117 -2.63 6.33 -3.60
N LYS A 118 -2.89 7.63 -3.40
CA LYS A 118 -4.18 8.17 -2.99
C LYS A 118 -5.21 8.18 -4.10
N PHE A 119 -4.77 8.44 -5.32
CA PHE A 119 -5.63 8.61 -6.50
C PHE A 119 -5.60 7.42 -7.45
N MET A 120 -4.84 6.37 -7.11
CA MET A 120 -4.81 5.11 -7.85
C MET A 120 -5.96 4.21 -7.39
N HIS A 121 -6.72 3.70 -8.35
CA HIS A 121 -7.79 2.74 -8.16
C HIS A 121 -7.44 1.41 -8.80
N ALA A 122 -7.98 0.34 -8.23
CA ALA A 122 -7.88 -0.99 -8.78
C ALA A 122 -9.19 -1.75 -8.57
N ASP A 123 -9.69 -2.39 -9.62
CA ASP A 123 -10.86 -3.27 -9.55
C ASP A 123 -10.79 -4.35 -10.63
N LEU A 124 -11.10 -5.60 -10.28
CA LEU A 124 -11.10 -6.75 -11.19
C LEU A 124 -9.86 -6.84 -12.12
N GLY A 125 -8.66 -6.51 -11.62
CA GLY A 125 -7.41 -6.53 -12.38
C GLY A 125 -7.25 -5.35 -13.36
N ARG A 126 -8.04 -4.29 -13.21
CA ARG A 126 -7.95 -3.02 -13.95
C ARG A 126 -7.44 -1.95 -13.02
N TYR A 127 -6.55 -1.09 -13.53
CA TYR A 127 -5.90 -0.03 -12.77
C TYR A 127 -6.05 1.31 -13.46
N TRP A 128 -6.44 2.36 -12.73
CA TRP A 128 -6.61 3.69 -13.28
C TRP A 128 -6.39 4.79 -12.24
N TYR A 129 -6.04 5.98 -12.73
CA TYR A 129 -6.12 7.19 -11.93
C TYR A 129 -7.49 7.86 -12.03
N SER A 130 -7.96 8.39 -10.91
CA SER A 130 -9.14 9.25 -10.82
C SER A 130 -8.84 10.47 -9.96
N MET A 131 -9.59 11.56 -10.17
CA MET A 131 -9.50 12.76 -9.33
C MET A 131 -10.14 12.55 -7.95
N SER A 132 -10.93 11.50 -7.77
CA SER A 132 -11.42 11.05 -6.47
C SER A 132 -10.42 10.15 -5.76
N ALA A 133 -10.27 10.33 -4.45
CA ALA A 133 -9.42 9.45 -3.64
C ALA A 133 -9.99 8.02 -3.60
N SER A 134 -9.11 7.02 -3.57
CA SER A 134 -9.50 5.61 -3.52
C SER A 134 -10.08 5.23 -2.17
N LEU A 135 -11.03 4.27 -2.17
CA LEU A 135 -11.65 3.77 -0.94
C LEU A 135 -10.61 3.19 0.02
N ASN A 136 -9.63 2.45 -0.52
CA ASN A 136 -8.49 1.92 0.24
C ASN A 136 -7.74 3.05 0.97
N ARG A 137 -7.54 4.18 0.30
CA ARG A 137 -6.89 5.33 0.92
C ARG A 137 -7.75 6.01 1.98
N ILE A 138 -9.07 6.14 1.74
CA ILE A 138 -9.99 6.66 2.77
C ILE A 138 -9.98 5.77 4.00
N ALA A 139 -9.94 4.44 3.82
CA ALA A 139 -9.83 3.49 4.91
C ALA A 139 -8.49 3.63 5.65
N ALA A 140 -7.37 3.75 4.91
CA ALA A 140 -6.04 3.93 5.49
C ALA A 140 -5.92 5.24 6.28
N ASP A 141 -6.49 6.35 5.80
CA ASP A 141 -6.55 7.61 6.55
C ASP A 141 -7.32 7.48 7.85
N LYS A 142 -8.50 6.85 7.79
CA LYS A 142 -9.31 6.60 8.98
C LYS A 142 -8.58 5.70 9.97
N ALA A 143 -7.87 4.67 9.49
CA ALA A 143 -7.06 3.81 10.33
C ALA A 143 -5.89 4.58 10.99
N ALA A 144 -5.22 5.47 10.24
CA ALA A 144 -4.13 6.28 10.76
C ALA A 144 -4.57 7.32 11.81
N GLN A 145 -5.86 7.66 11.87
CA GLN A 145 -6.44 8.49 12.93
C GLN A 145 -6.68 7.72 14.23
N ILE A 146 -6.56 6.40 14.23
CA ILE A 146 -6.72 5.56 15.42
C ILE A 146 -5.34 5.36 16.06
N GLU A 147 -5.21 5.72 17.33
CA GLU A 147 -3.97 5.50 18.08
C GLU A 147 -3.69 4.00 18.22
N ALA A 148 -2.46 3.58 17.91
CA ALA A 148 -2.06 2.18 18.00
C ALA A 148 -2.29 1.59 19.40
N ALA A 149 -2.03 2.37 20.46
CA ALA A 149 -2.27 1.94 21.83
C ALA A 149 -3.76 1.60 22.10
N LEU A 150 -4.70 2.33 21.49
CA LEU A 150 -6.13 2.03 21.61
C LEU A 150 -6.49 0.75 20.84
N VAL A 151 -5.83 0.49 19.71
CA VAL A 151 -6.00 -0.75 18.95
C VAL A 151 -5.53 -1.95 19.77
N ASP A 152 -4.36 -1.87 20.40
CA ASP A 152 -3.80 -2.96 21.19
C ASP A 152 -4.71 -3.32 22.38
N VAL A 153 -5.14 -2.29 23.14
CA VAL A 153 -6.09 -2.47 24.25
C VAL A 153 -7.41 -3.09 23.77
N ARG A 154 -7.90 -2.68 22.59
CA ARG A 154 -9.14 -3.22 22.02
C ARG A 154 -8.98 -4.69 21.64
N ILE A 155 -7.85 -5.06 21.07
CA ILE A 155 -7.55 -6.45 20.70
C ILE A 155 -7.45 -7.32 21.94
N ASP A 156 -6.73 -6.88 22.98
CA ASP A 156 -6.60 -7.61 24.23
C ASP A 156 -7.97 -7.78 24.94
N ALA A 157 -8.83 -6.76 24.88
CA ALA A 157 -10.18 -6.86 25.42
C ALA A 157 -11.06 -7.87 24.66
N GLU A 158 -10.97 -7.93 23.33
CA GLU A 158 -11.71 -8.93 22.53
C GLU A 158 -11.12 -10.34 22.68
N LEU A 159 -9.80 -10.46 22.80
CA LEU A 159 -9.14 -11.72 23.16
C LEU A 159 -9.64 -12.23 24.51
N GLY A 160 -9.74 -11.34 25.51
CA GLY A 160 -10.32 -11.62 26.81
C GLY A 160 -11.74 -12.16 26.72
N LYS A 161 -12.62 -11.51 25.93
CA LYS A 161 -13.99 -12.00 25.71
C LYS A 161 -14.02 -13.37 25.04
N TYR A 162 -13.21 -13.57 24.01
CA TYR A 162 -13.15 -14.81 23.26
C TYR A 162 -12.70 -15.97 24.16
N VAL A 163 -11.56 -15.83 24.84
CA VAL A 163 -10.99 -16.88 25.70
C VAL A 163 -11.89 -17.16 26.89
N ASN A 164 -12.46 -16.14 27.53
CA ASN A 164 -13.38 -16.34 28.65
C ASN A 164 -14.70 -17.02 28.24
N GLY A 165 -15.10 -16.89 26.97
CA GLY A 165 -16.26 -17.56 26.37
C GLY A 165 -16.03 -19.02 25.99
N LEU A 166 -14.80 -19.54 26.06
CA LEU A 166 -14.52 -20.95 25.82
C LEU A 166 -15.06 -21.81 26.98
N ALA A 167 -15.89 -22.79 26.65
CA ALA A 167 -16.49 -23.71 27.61
C ALA A 167 -15.50 -24.76 28.13
N ASP A 168 -14.56 -25.18 27.29
CA ASP A 168 -13.48 -26.09 27.65
C ASP A 168 -12.22 -25.30 28.03
N ARG A 169 -11.76 -25.49 29.26
CA ARG A 169 -10.54 -24.88 29.81
C ARG A 169 -9.46 -25.93 30.10
N GLY A 170 -9.67 -27.17 29.67
CA GLY A 170 -8.76 -28.28 29.92
C GLY A 170 -8.57 -28.56 31.41
N HIS A 171 -7.32 -28.88 31.79
CA HIS A 171 -6.93 -29.18 33.17
C HIS A 171 -6.43 -27.95 33.94
N PHE A 172 -6.70 -26.74 33.46
CA PHE A 172 -6.27 -25.50 34.11
C PHE A 172 -7.36 -25.00 35.07
N ASP A 173 -6.96 -24.67 36.29
CA ASP A 173 -7.88 -24.15 37.31
C ASP A 173 -8.35 -22.73 37.01
N ALA A 174 -7.51 -21.93 36.35
CA ALA A 174 -7.86 -20.60 35.86
C ALA A 174 -7.10 -20.23 34.59
N VAL A 175 -7.68 -19.33 33.79
CA VAL A 175 -7.06 -18.75 32.61
C VAL A 175 -6.99 -17.24 32.79
N GLN A 176 -5.78 -16.68 32.78
CA GLN A 176 -5.54 -15.24 32.81
C GLN A 176 -5.26 -14.77 31.38
N VAL A 177 -5.96 -13.74 30.92
CA VAL A 177 -5.86 -13.28 29.52
C VAL A 177 -5.33 -11.86 29.48
N ALA A 178 -4.28 -11.66 28.68
CA ALA A 178 -3.59 -10.40 28.45
C ALA A 178 -3.27 -9.59 29.74
N PRO A 179 -2.65 -10.21 30.77
CA PRO A 179 -2.25 -9.45 31.95
C PRO A 179 -1.19 -8.40 31.58
N ALA A 180 -1.32 -7.18 32.10
CA ALA A 180 -0.37 -6.10 31.85
C ALA A 180 0.97 -6.31 32.58
N SER A 181 0.96 -7.09 33.67
CA SER A 181 2.16 -7.45 34.42
C SER A 181 1.98 -8.76 35.18
N SER A 182 3.08 -9.33 35.69
CA SER A 182 3.05 -10.54 36.53
C SER A 182 2.26 -10.34 37.83
N ALA A 183 2.08 -9.09 38.29
CA ALA A 183 1.28 -8.81 39.49
C ALA A 183 -0.22 -9.08 39.30
N GLU A 184 -0.70 -9.15 38.05
CA GLU A 184 -2.09 -9.48 37.72
C GLU A 184 -2.36 -10.98 37.63
N VAL A 185 -1.34 -11.81 37.92
CA VAL A 185 -1.46 -13.26 38.03
C VAL A 185 -1.34 -13.62 39.52
N PRO A 186 -2.44 -13.98 40.21
CA PRO A 186 -2.38 -14.34 41.63
C PRO A 186 -1.60 -15.64 41.85
N ASP A 187 -0.63 -15.61 42.77
CA ASP A 187 0.07 -16.78 43.26
C ASP A 187 -0.75 -17.46 44.36
N GLU A 188 -1.51 -18.49 44.00
CA GLU A 188 -2.33 -19.27 44.92
C GLU A 188 -1.91 -20.75 44.89
N ALA A 189 -1.97 -21.42 46.05
CA ALA A 189 -1.63 -22.85 46.18
C ALA A 189 -2.61 -23.79 45.45
N GLY A 190 -3.63 -23.25 44.79
CA GLY A 190 -4.80 -23.95 44.28
C GLY A 190 -4.68 -24.61 42.90
N GLY A 191 -3.50 -24.61 42.27
CA GLY A 191 -3.20 -25.43 41.07
C GLY A 191 -2.69 -24.66 39.84
N VAL A 192 -2.79 -25.25 38.65
CA VAL A 192 -2.08 -24.78 37.44
C VAL A 192 -2.94 -23.79 36.65
N ARG A 193 -2.38 -22.61 36.35
CA ARG A 193 -3.07 -21.56 35.57
C ARG A 193 -2.47 -21.42 34.19
N ALA A 194 -3.32 -21.18 33.19
CA ALA A 194 -2.88 -20.81 31.85
C ALA A 194 -2.84 -19.28 31.72
N VAL A 195 -1.77 -18.74 31.15
CA VAL A 195 -1.65 -17.31 30.82
C VAL A 195 -1.62 -17.17 29.31
N VAL A 196 -2.61 -16.46 28.77
CA VAL A 196 -2.67 -16.07 27.37
C VAL A 196 -2.08 -14.67 27.26
N LEU A 197 -0.94 -14.54 26.59
CA LEU A 197 -0.27 -13.25 26.44
C LEU A 197 -1.03 -12.36 25.45
N GLY A 198 -1.08 -11.06 25.74
CA GLY A 198 -1.70 -10.05 24.88
C GLY A 198 -0.88 -9.76 23.63
N ILE A 199 -1.40 -8.89 22.77
CA ILE A 199 -0.81 -8.58 21.46
C ILE A 199 0.60 -7.97 21.54
N ALA A 200 0.96 -7.36 22.68
CA ALA A 200 2.30 -6.84 22.93
C ALA A 200 3.40 -7.93 22.95
N HIS A 201 3.03 -9.20 23.11
CA HIS A 201 3.95 -10.34 23.17
C HIS A 201 3.62 -11.41 22.11
N PRO A 202 3.71 -11.08 20.81
CA PRO A 202 3.35 -12.01 19.75
C PRO A 202 4.39 -13.13 19.63
N HIS A 203 3.90 -14.38 19.57
CA HIS A 203 4.76 -15.53 19.31
C HIS A 203 4.95 -15.73 17.81
N ASN A 204 6.17 -15.48 17.32
CA ASN A 204 6.58 -15.86 15.96
C ASN A 204 7.12 -17.28 16.02
N GLY A 205 6.31 -18.27 15.61
CA GLY A 205 6.66 -19.69 15.61
C GLY A 205 7.70 -20.07 14.55
N ARG A 206 8.90 -19.52 14.65
CA ARG A 206 10.09 -20.05 13.99
C ARG A 206 10.77 -21.10 14.86
#